data_AF-A0A917HYJ3-F1
#
_entry.id   AF-A0A917HYJ3-F1
#
_cell.length_a   1.000
_cell.length_b   1.000
_cell.length_c   1.000
_cell.angle_alpha   90.00
_cell.angle_beta   90.00
_cell.angle_gamma   90.00
#
_symmetry.space_group_name_H-M   'P 1'
#
loop_
_entity.id
_entity.type
_entity.pdbx_description
1 polymer ?
#
loop_
_entity_poly.entity_id
_entity_poly.type
_entity_poly.pdbx_seq_one_letter_code
_entity_poly.pdbx_strand_id
1 'polypeptide(L)'
;MENHIINRTTFWIELWEDLIKDFLKKSFGLSLQTPHTLIEDIITEIEENSFKNKNNKEYFYSKINDYSENDPVIKKQFASKFKLLRSNFNSDRTKLILEIAKNIKVEFEKGKYFDNNLELLCKHLNKNEPIDIQFISDIKNLTQNVIVEFIIKGYSLKDTEKFSSNIFDEYHLHSKISNTYYSNFPHNINHNIYISNDGVYDYEKFNKELKKIIDNLTTEKRIRTLSYYYYKAKERANYIFEIRGIKGSALLKIAGVTFYSLDKKRFITKEASSAREILNSKNKDNEEKFVQVSVEIDDYLLPNSSLSKALNKLENAIDLINCYINNKTSIEVNSSNYIIEQNGDCVFGSWSANKEAKKIMDSLDLKDYEEYLLKINKHSFLWDLKKPNTNTKLLNAIHWYSKAEQATRQEDKILNYWIAIESLFKKDKTVIDEVIKSNRKSEIQLIQEIVSANKMFSFIYDYGWEVYYYYSNSVQSVFNKNPYGFSEELILKANLKTRFGEKIYLNKFVQHLGEINKLEKDIFKKQQNQKIIDFYSESTTSIKVIQNQISVIKNDILMIYRLRNLIVHNAHFNNALLPYYVWKAKNYTGSIIRELISTEDIDDNKISNALINIYLRKEELLLDLKNNTVDLFKI
;
A
#
# COMPACT_ATOMS: atom_id res chain seq x y z
N MET A 1 55.77 21.15 -11.81
CA MET A 1 54.63 20.33 -11.36
C MET A 1 53.46 20.71 -12.25
N GLU A 2 53.44 20.11 -13.43
CA GLU A 2 52.65 20.53 -14.59
C GLU A 2 51.38 19.70 -14.74
N ASN A 3 50.28 20.41 -15.05
CA ASN A 3 49.14 19.98 -15.87
C ASN A 3 48.49 18.61 -15.59
N HIS A 4 47.63 18.55 -14.57
CA HIS A 4 46.37 17.84 -14.75
C HIS A 4 45.29 18.86 -15.11
N ILE A 5 45.08 19.10 -16.41
CA ILE A 5 43.81 19.65 -16.87
C ILE A 5 42.79 18.54 -16.62
N ILE A 6 42.15 18.53 -15.44
CA ILE A 6 40.96 17.70 -15.23
C ILE A 6 39.92 18.24 -16.21
N ASN A 7 39.54 17.40 -17.17
CA ASN A 7 38.45 17.71 -18.08
C ASN A 7 37.18 17.95 -17.23
N ARG A 8 36.55 19.14 -17.37
CA ARG A 8 35.31 19.52 -16.65
C ARG A 8 34.23 18.44 -16.75
N THR A 9 34.19 17.72 -17.86
CA THR A 9 33.27 16.59 -18.08
C THR A 9 33.60 15.40 -17.19
N THR A 10 34.87 15.00 -17.11
CA THR A 10 35.32 13.90 -16.25
C THR A 10 35.02 14.20 -14.79
N PHE A 11 35.33 15.43 -14.33
CA PHE A 11 34.98 15.89 -12.98
C PHE A 11 33.47 15.78 -12.71
N TRP A 12 32.63 16.16 -13.67
CA TRP A 12 31.19 16.11 -13.51
C TRP A 12 30.64 14.67 -13.44
N ILE A 13 31.19 13.74 -14.23
CA ILE A 13 30.80 12.32 -14.16
C ILE A 13 31.14 11.74 -12.79
N GLU A 14 32.35 12.00 -12.29
CA GLU A 14 32.78 11.58 -10.94
C GLU A 14 31.88 12.18 -9.86
N LEU A 15 31.60 13.49 -9.93
CA LEU A 15 30.70 14.16 -8.99
C LEU A 15 29.29 13.56 -9.00
N TRP A 16 28.75 13.23 -10.18
CA TRP A 16 27.42 12.60 -10.29
C TRP A 16 27.37 11.27 -9.54
N GLU A 17 28.37 10.41 -9.75
CA GLU A 17 28.48 9.13 -9.07
C GLU A 17 28.68 9.31 -7.57
N ASP A 18 29.56 10.22 -7.15
CA ASP A 18 29.86 10.49 -5.75
C ASP A 18 28.63 11.00 -5.00
N LEU A 19 27.88 11.93 -5.58
CA LEU A 19 26.63 12.43 -4.96
C LEU A 19 25.66 11.29 -4.65
N ILE A 20 25.56 10.29 -5.53
CA ILE A 20 24.66 9.15 -5.37
C ILE A 20 25.23 8.11 -4.41
N LYS A 21 26.51 7.71 -4.56
CA LYS A 21 27.18 6.74 -3.68
C LYS A 21 27.26 7.25 -2.24
N ASP A 22 27.48 8.55 -2.07
CA ASP A 22 27.56 9.22 -0.77
C ASP A 22 26.23 9.81 -0.30
N PHE A 23 25.08 9.41 -0.88
CA PHE A 23 23.75 9.91 -0.49
C PHE A 23 23.49 9.84 1.03
N LEU A 24 23.96 8.80 1.71
CA LEU A 24 23.79 8.63 3.16
C LEU A 24 24.88 9.32 4.01
N LYS A 25 25.83 10.04 3.39
CA LYS A 25 26.87 10.80 4.09
C LYS A 25 26.36 12.17 4.50
N LYS A 26 26.71 12.60 5.71
CA LYS A 26 26.16 13.81 6.35
C LYS A 26 26.64 15.13 5.75
N SER A 27 27.84 15.19 5.17
CA SER A 27 28.51 16.45 4.85
C SER A 27 28.72 16.73 3.36
N PHE A 28 28.63 15.73 2.49
CA PHE A 28 28.93 15.92 1.05
C PHE A 28 28.07 15.06 0.11
N GLY A 29 27.05 14.37 0.61
CA GLY A 29 26.10 13.60 -0.22
C GLY A 29 25.07 14.45 -0.97
N LEU A 30 24.27 13.79 -1.79
CA LEU A 30 23.10 14.35 -2.46
C LEU A 30 22.05 14.87 -1.44
N SER A 31 21.69 16.15 -1.55
CA SER A 31 20.53 16.70 -0.84
C SER A 31 19.27 16.60 -1.71
N LEU A 32 18.19 16.07 -1.15
CA LEU A 32 16.89 16.02 -1.83
C LEU A 32 16.12 17.35 -1.77
N GLN A 33 16.61 18.32 -1.00
CA GLN A 33 15.95 19.63 -0.87
C GLN A 33 16.19 20.46 -2.13
N THR A 34 15.13 20.60 -2.93
CA THR A 34 15.11 21.44 -4.13
C THR A 34 13.86 22.34 -4.12
N PRO A 35 13.78 23.36 -4.99
CA PRO A 35 12.55 24.11 -5.18
C PRO A 35 11.34 23.23 -5.50
N HIS A 36 11.51 22.12 -6.22
CA HIS A 36 10.40 21.23 -6.54
C HIS A 36 9.87 20.51 -5.30
N THR A 37 10.74 19.85 -4.52
CA THR A 37 10.32 19.14 -3.30
C THR A 37 9.72 20.10 -2.27
N LEU A 38 10.26 21.32 -2.14
CA LEU A 38 9.68 22.35 -1.27
C LEU A 38 8.23 22.67 -1.62
N ILE A 39 7.93 22.79 -2.91
CA ILE A 39 6.56 23.06 -3.37
C ILE A 39 5.64 21.88 -3.06
N GLU A 40 6.10 20.63 -3.22
CA GLU A 40 5.34 19.44 -2.83
C GLU A 40 5.08 19.37 -1.32
N ASP A 41 6.08 19.69 -0.50
CA ASP A 41 5.97 19.71 0.97
C ASP A 41 4.95 20.77 1.44
N ILE A 42 4.96 21.96 0.82
CA ILE A 42 3.99 23.03 1.11
C ILE A 42 2.57 22.58 0.77
N ILE A 43 2.38 21.98 -0.42
CA ILE A 43 1.06 21.45 -0.84
C ILE A 43 0.59 20.40 0.17
N THR A 44 1.45 19.45 0.51
CA THR A 44 1.16 18.36 1.44
C THR A 44 0.82 18.89 2.83
N GLU A 45 1.59 19.82 3.40
CA GLU A 45 1.30 20.39 4.73
C GLU A 45 -0.04 21.14 4.76
N ILE A 46 -0.40 21.82 3.67
CA ILE A 46 -1.69 22.51 3.58
C ILE A 46 -2.83 21.49 3.48
N GLU A 47 -2.72 20.49 2.60
CA GLU A 47 -3.76 19.48 2.36
C GLU A 47 -3.91 18.50 3.54
N GLU A 48 -2.82 18.16 4.21
CA GLU A 48 -2.78 17.21 5.33
C GLU A 48 -3.02 17.84 6.69
N ASN A 49 -2.37 18.97 6.96
CA ASN A 49 -2.30 19.55 8.31
C ASN A 49 -2.96 20.94 8.40
N SER A 50 -3.57 21.42 7.30
CA SER A 50 -4.18 22.75 7.22
C SER A 50 -3.22 23.87 7.61
N PHE A 51 -1.91 23.65 7.45
CA PHE A 51 -0.88 24.64 7.76
C PHE A 51 -0.95 25.13 9.23
N LYS A 52 -1.26 24.26 10.20
CA LYS A 52 -1.41 24.66 11.62
C LYS A 52 -0.07 24.79 12.36
N ASN A 53 0.97 24.09 11.92
CA ASN A 53 2.25 24.06 12.62
C ASN A 53 3.09 25.32 12.28
N LYS A 54 3.32 26.16 13.29
CA LYS A 54 4.07 27.42 13.14
C LYS A 54 5.54 27.20 12.71
N ASN A 55 6.21 26.20 13.28
CA ASN A 55 7.62 25.92 12.95
C ASN A 55 7.76 25.48 11.48
N ASN A 56 6.81 24.70 10.97
CA ASN A 56 6.78 24.30 9.55
C ASN A 56 6.62 25.53 8.65
N LYS A 57 5.74 26.47 8.99
CA LYS A 57 5.58 27.72 8.21
C LYS A 57 6.87 28.53 8.15
N GLU A 58 7.53 28.72 9.29
CA GLU A 58 8.78 29.48 9.39
C GLU A 58 9.89 28.83 8.55
N TYR A 59 10.00 27.49 8.63
CA TYR A 59 10.94 26.72 7.82
C TYR A 59 10.67 26.90 6.31
N PHE A 60 9.44 26.69 5.85
CA PHE A 60 9.11 26.82 4.43
C PHE A 60 9.31 28.25 3.92
N TYR A 61 8.93 29.26 4.70
CA TYR A 61 9.13 30.65 4.34
C TYR A 61 10.63 30.98 4.17
N SER A 62 11.47 30.50 5.09
CA SER A 62 12.92 30.63 5.00
C SER A 62 13.47 30.02 3.71
N LYS A 63 13.04 28.80 3.36
CA LYS A 63 13.45 28.11 2.14
C LYS A 63 12.96 28.79 0.85
N ILE A 64 11.74 29.34 0.84
CA ILE A 64 11.26 30.14 -0.29
C ILE A 64 12.18 31.35 -0.53
N ASN A 65 12.60 32.03 0.55
CA ASN A 65 13.49 33.18 0.43
C ASN A 65 14.86 32.76 -0.12
N ASP A 66 15.45 31.72 0.47
CA ASP A 66 16.74 31.17 0.04
C ASP A 66 16.74 30.80 -1.46
N TYR A 67 15.77 30.02 -1.93
CA TYR A 67 15.70 29.66 -3.35
C TYR A 67 15.40 30.85 -4.27
N SER A 68 14.61 31.83 -3.82
CA SER A 68 14.39 33.06 -4.59
C SER A 68 15.68 33.88 -4.75
N GLU A 69 16.58 33.79 -3.77
CA GLU A 69 17.80 34.59 -3.66
C GLU A 69 19.06 33.85 -4.09
N ASN A 70 19.04 32.53 -4.23
CA ASN A 70 20.23 31.73 -4.54
C ASN A 70 20.07 30.77 -5.72
N ASP A 71 18.86 30.25 -6.02
CA ASP A 71 18.69 29.32 -7.14
C ASP A 71 18.64 30.07 -8.49
N PRO A 72 19.56 29.77 -9.44
CA PRO A 72 19.68 30.51 -10.70
C PRO A 72 18.48 30.31 -11.63
N VAL A 73 17.84 29.14 -11.58
CA VAL A 73 16.66 28.85 -12.41
C VAL A 73 15.44 29.55 -11.84
N ILE A 74 15.26 29.53 -10.51
CA ILE A 74 14.16 30.25 -9.85
C ILE A 74 14.26 31.76 -10.12
N LYS A 75 15.44 32.35 -9.90
CA LYS A 75 15.69 33.78 -10.16
C LYS A 75 15.34 34.21 -11.57
N LYS A 76 15.64 33.37 -12.56
CA LYS A 76 15.51 33.74 -13.97
C LYS A 76 14.13 33.42 -14.54
N GLN A 77 13.59 32.25 -14.21
CA GLN A 77 12.40 31.70 -14.88
C GLN A 77 11.14 31.71 -13.99
N PHE A 78 11.28 31.71 -12.67
CA PHE A 78 10.15 31.58 -11.73
C PHE A 78 10.04 32.74 -10.73
N ALA A 79 10.82 33.81 -10.88
CA ALA A 79 10.92 34.91 -9.91
C ALA A 79 9.57 35.51 -9.54
N SER A 80 8.71 35.79 -10.53
CA SER A 80 7.38 36.37 -10.27
C SER A 80 6.49 35.41 -9.47
N LYS A 81 6.54 34.10 -9.76
CA LYS A 81 5.73 33.09 -9.05
C LYS A 81 6.22 32.89 -7.61
N PHE A 82 7.53 32.82 -7.40
CA PHE A 82 8.12 32.71 -6.06
C PHE A 82 7.93 33.98 -5.24
N LYS A 83 8.01 35.17 -5.85
CA LYS A 83 7.69 36.45 -5.21
C LYS A 83 6.21 36.49 -4.80
N LEU A 84 5.30 36.04 -5.66
CA LEU A 84 3.89 35.96 -5.35
C LEU A 84 3.63 34.99 -4.18
N LEU A 85 4.23 33.79 -4.21
CA LEU A 85 4.15 32.82 -3.13
C LEU A 85 4.65 33.41 -1.80
N ARG A 86 5.86 33.99 -1.80
CA ARG A 86 6.48 34.65 -0.64
C ARG A 86 5.58 35.73 -0.04
N SER A 87 5.04 36.62 -0.89
CA SER A 87 4.21 37.75 -0.42
C SER A 87 2.90 37.33 0.26
N ASN A 88 2.36 36.15 -0.08
CA ASN A 88 1.12 35.64 0.49
C ASN A 88 1.35 34.62 1.62
N PHE A 89 2.57 34.15 1.83
CA PHE A 89 2.85 32.97 2.65
C PHE A 89 2.49 33.13 4.14
N ASN A 90 2.67 34.34 4.67
CA ASN A 90 2.35 34.67 6.06
C ASN A 90 0.92 35.22 6.25
N SER A 91 0.08 35.14 5.22
CA SER A 91 -1.33 35.53 5.31
C SER A 91 -2.22 34.35 5.73
N ASP A 92 -3.44 34.64 6.17
CA ASP A 92 -4.47 33.62 6.43
C ASP A 92 -5.07 33.02 5.14
N ARG A 93 -4.54 33.38 3.97
CA ARG A 93 -5.05 32.96 2.65
C ARG A 93 -4.48 31.61 2.23
N THR A 94 -4.60 30.58 3.08
CA THR A 94 -4.05 29.24 2.84
C THR A 94 -4.47 28.64 1.50
N LYS A 95 -5.73 28.86 1.06
CA LYS A 95 -6.21 28.42 -0.26
C LYS A 95 -5.44 29.07 -1.41
N LEU A 96 -5.13 30.37 -1.33
CA LEU A 96 -4.38 31.07 -2.35
C LEU A 96 -2.93 30.57 -2.42
N ILE A 97 -2.31 30.31 -1.26
CA ILE A 97 -0.96 29.71 -1.18
C ILE A 97 -0.95 28.35 -1.88
N LEU A 98 -1.96 27.51 -1.62
CA LEU A 98 -2.12 26.20 -2.25
C LEU A 98 -2.21 26.30 -3.78
N GLU A 99 -3.05 27.21 -4.30
CA GLU A 99 -3.21 27.39 -5.75
C GLU A 99 -1.94 27.91 -6.43
N ILE A 100 -1.20 28.82 -5.79
CA ILE A 100 0.10 29.29 -6.31
C ILE A 100 1.10 28.12 -6.36
N ALA A 101 1.18 27.34 -5.29
CA ALA A 101 2.08 26.19 -5.22
C ALA A 101 1.74 25.13 -6.30
N LYS A 102 0.45 24.80 -6.48
CA LYS A 102 -0.02 23.89 -7.55
C LYS A 102 0.35 24.41 -8.95
N ASN A 103 0.20 25.70 -9.21
CA ASN A 103 0.58 26.31 -10.49
C ASN A 103 2.10 26.31 -10.75
N ILE A 104 2.93 26.31 -9.70
CA ILE A 104 4.39 26.14 -9.84
C ILE A 104 4.68 24.66 -10.13
N LYS A 105 4.08 23.74 -9.37
CA LYS A 105 4.24 22.28 -9.53
C LYS A 105 3.97 21.82 -10.96
N VAL A 106 2.87 22.28 -11.58
CA VAL A 106 2.52 21.92 -12.97
C VAL A 106 3.64 22.28 -13.97
N GLU A 107 4.36 23.38 -13.77
CA GLU A 107 5.47 23.75 -14.66
C GLU A 107 6.71 22.90 -14.44
N PHE A 108 6.98 22.54 -13.17
CA PHE A 108 8.05 21.61 -12.84
C PHE A 108 7.78 20.23 -13.42
N GLU A 109 6.54 19.73 -13.29
CA GLU A 109 6.12 18.47 -13.90
C GLU A 109 6.20 18.47 -15.43
N LYS A 110 6.06 19.62 -16.08
CA LYS A 110 6.28 19.79 -17.53
C LYS A 110 7.76 19.79 -17.93
N GLY A 111 8.69 19.71 -16.98
CA GLY A 111 10.12 19.68 -17.24
C GLY A 111 10.80 21.03 -17.35
N LYS A 112 10.07 22.15 -17.15
CA LYS A 112 10.68 23.49 -17.31
C LYS A 112 11.86 23.72 -16.37
N TYR A 113 11.75 23.28 -15.12
CA TYR A 113 12.86 23.42 -14.16
C TYR A 113 14.03 22.50 -14.53
N PHE A 114 13.76 21.25 -14.88
CA PHE A 114 14.76 20.30 -15.38
C PHE A 114 15.53 20.84 -16.59
N ASP A 115 14.83 21.26 -17.64
CA ASP A 115 15.46 21.73 -18.89
C ASP A 115 16.34 22.97 -18.68
N ASN A 116 15.94 23.89 -17.80
CA ASN A 116 16.74 25.07 -17.49
C ASN A 116 17.98 24.72 -16.65
N ASN A 117 17.88 23.77 -15.71
CA ASN A 117 19.07 23.27 -15.01
C ASN A 117 20.04 22.59 -16.00
N LEU A 118 19.51 21.80 -16.94
CA LEU A 118 20.32 21.13 -17.97
C LEU A 118 21.00 22.14 -18.92
N GLU A 119 20.29 23.20 -19.32
CA GLU A 119 20.86 24.28 -20.14
C GLU A 119 22.02 25.00 -19.42
N LEU A 120 21.85 25.32 -18.13
CA LEU A 120 22.91 25.92 -17.33
C LEU A 120 24.08 24.95 -17.16
N LEU A 121 23.82 23.66 -16.90
CA LEU A 121 24.84 22.63 -16.78
C LEU A 121 25.70 22.55 -18.05
N CYS A 122 25.08 22.50 -19.24
CA CYS A 122 25.77 22.55 -20.53
C CYS A 122 26.67 23.79 -20.65
N LYS A 123 26.16 24.97 -20.26
CA LYS A 123 26.94 26.22 -20.32
C LYS A 123 28.16 26.18 -19.41
N HIS A 124 28.05 25.67 -18.20
CA HIS A 124 29.19 25.57 -17.29
C HIS A 124 30.22 24.54 -17.75
N LEU A 125 29.79 23.39 -18.29
CA LEU A 125 30.69 22.32 -18.73
C LEU A 125 31.43 22.64 -20.04
N ASN A 126 30.84 23.45 -20.93
CA ASN A 126 31.47 23.84 -22.21
C ASN A 126 32.42 25.03 -22.12
N LYS A 127 32.55 25.69 -20.95
CA LYS A 127 33.51 26.80 -20.78
C LYS A 127 34.95 26.29 -20.79
N ASN A 128 35.81 26.97 -21.55
CA ASN A 128 37.24 26.70 -21.58
C ASN A 128 37.97 27.50 -20.49
N GLU A 129 37.61 27.25 -19.23
CA GLU A 129 38.14 27.92 -18.04
C GLU A 129 38.65 26.87 -17.04
N PRO A 130 39.64 27.18 -16.19
CA PRO A 130 40.05 26.29 -15.10
C PRO A 130 38.90 25.94 -14.15
N ILE A 131 38.97 24.79 -13.48
CA ILE A 131 38.01 24.43 -12.43
C ILE A 131 38.32 25.26 -11.19
N ASP A 132 37.35 26.06 -10.74
CA ASP A 132 37.44 26.88 -9.53
C ASP A 132 36.34 26.52 -8.51
N ILE A 133 36.39 27.13 -7.32
CA ILE A 133 35.43 26.85 -6.23
C ILE A 133 33.99 27.20 -6.65
N GLN A 134 33.82 28.28 -7.42
CA GLN A 134 32.51 28.71 -7.89
C GLN A 134 31.91 27.68 -8.86
N PHE A 135 32.68 27.21 -9.83
CA PHE A 135 32.30 26.13 -10.74
C PHE A 135 31.89 24.87 -9.97
N ILE A 136 32.69 24.45 -8.98
CA ILE A 136 32.37 23.26 -8.17
C ILE A 136 31.02 23.43 -7.47
N SER A 137 30.78 24.59 -6.86
CA SER A 137 29.52 24.90 -6.17
C SER A 137 28.33 24.89 -7.13
N ASP A 138 28.45 25.58 -8.27
CA ASP A 138 27.39 25.69 -9.27
C ASP A 138 27.05 24.33 -9.90
N ILE A 139 28.07 23.59 -10.33
CA ILE A 139 27.90 22.27 -10.94
C ILE A 139 27.31 21.29 -9.93
N LYS A 140 27.72 21.33 -8.67
CA LYS A 140 27.12 20.50 -7.61
C LYS A 140 25.63 20.78 -7.47
N ASN A 141 25.25 22.05 -7.35
CA ASN A 141 23.84 22.43 -7.18
C ASN A 141 23.00 22.05 -8.40
N LEU A 142 23.47 22.34 -9.62
CA LEU A 142 22.78 21.98 -10.86
C LEU A 142 22.63 20.45 -11.00
N THR A 143 23.71 19.71 -10.73
CA THR A 143 23.71 18.24 -10.81
C THR A 143 22.74 17.63 -9.81
N GLN A 144 22.74 18.11 -8.57
CA GLN A 144 21.79 17.70 -7.55
C GLN A 144 20.34 17.94 -8.00
N ASN A 145 20.04 19.13 -8.53
CA ASN A 145 18.69 19.45 -9.02
C ASN A 145 18.27 18.50 -10.15
N VAL A 146 19.16 18.20 -11.10
CA VAL A 146 18.88 17.24 -12.19
C VAL A 146 18.64 15.82 -11.66
N ILE A 147 19.45 15.34 -10.71
CA ILE A 147 19.25 14.02 -10.07
C ILE A 147 17.91 13.97 -9.35
N VAL A 148 17.56 15.00 -8.57
CA VAL A 148 16.28 15.05 -7.83
C VAL A 148 15.09 15.10 -8.79
N GLU A 149 15.18 15.83 -9.89
CA GLU A 149 14.16 15.82 -10.94
C GLU A 149 13.92 14.41 -11.52
N PHE A 150 14.98 13.60 -11.70
CA PHE A 150 14.82 12.19 -12.08
C PHE A 150 14.11 11.37 -10.99
N ILE A 151 14.45 11.58 -9.71
CA ILE A 151 13.80 10.89 -8.59
C ILE A 151 12.31 11.24 -8.53
N ILE A 152 11.95 12.52 -8.69
CA ILE A 152 10.54 12.98 -8.71
C ILE A 152 9.79 12.38 -9.92
N LYS A 153 10.47 12.18 -11.06
CA LYS A 153 9.90 11.44 -12.20
C LYS A 153 9.73 9.95 -11.95
N GLY A 154 10.27 9.41 -10.87
CA GLY A 154 10.12 8.03 -10.46
C GLY A 154 11.34 7.15 -10.77
N TYR A 155 12.49 7.74 -11.11
CA TYR A 155 13.73 6.99 -11.25
C TYR A 155 14.34 6.63 -9.88
N SER A 156 14.83 5.41 -9.75
CA SER A 156 15.61 5.00 -8.58
C SER A 156 17.05 5.50 -8.68
N LEU A 157 17.68 5.81 -7.54
CA LEU A 157 19.10 6.20 -7.48
C LEU A 157 20.02 5.18 -8.18
N LYS A 158 19.70 3.88 -8.07
CA LYS A 158 20.48 2.79 -8.68
C LYS A 158 20.45 2.80 -10.20
N ASP A 159 19.34 3.23 -10.81
CA ASP A 159 19.28 3.42 -12.26
C ASP A 159 19.95 4.74 -12.66
N THR A 160 19.68 5.82 -11.90
CA THR A 160 20.21 7.17 -12.15
C THR A 160 21.74 7.24 -12.04
N GLU A 161 22.37 6.40 -11.22
CA GLU A 161 23.83 6.32 -11.06
C GLU A 161 24.56 6.17 -12.41
N LYS A 162 23.99 5.40 -13.34
CA LYS A 162 24.60 5.11 -14.64
C LYS A 162 24.33 6.16 -15.71
N PHE A 163 23.47 7.15 -15.45
CA PHE A 163 23.04 8.08 -16.50
C PHE A 163 24.20 8.94 -17.01
N SER A 164 25.04 9.44 -16.11
CA SER A 164 26.22 10.25 -16.48
C SER A 164 27.22 9.46 -17.31
N SER A 165 27.52 8.21 -16.95
CA SER A 165 28.44 7.35 -17.71
C SER A 165 27.83 6.88 -19.03
N ASN A 166 26.54 6.52 -19.07
CA ASN A 166 25.86 6.07 -20.30
C ASN A 166 25.86 7.14 -21.39
N ILE A 167 25.56 8.41 -21.07
CA ILE A 167 25.55 9.49 -22.10
C ILE A 167 26.96 9.79 -22.65
N PHE A 168 28.01 9.38 -21.94
CA PHE A 168 29.39 9.48 -22.37
C PHE A 168 29.98 8.15 -22.87
N ASP A 169 29.16 7.09 -22.94
CA ASP A 169 29.64 5.78 -23.42
C ASP A 169 29.98 5.83 -24.92
N GLU A 170 30.91 4.98 -25.29
CA GLU A 170 31.35 4.75 -26.66
C GLU A 170 30.82 3.40 -27.17
N TYR A 171 31.15 3.04 -28.41
CA TYR A 171 30.83 1.70 -28.92
C TYR A 171 31.99 0.74 -28.66
N HIS A 172 31.64 -0.49 -28.28
CA HIS A 172 32.56 -1.56 -27.91
C HIS A 172 32.29 -2.81 -28.74
N LEU A 173 33.32 -3.63 -28.99
CA LEU A 173 33.16 -4.91 -29.70
C LEU A 173 32.54 -5.97 -28.76
N HIS A 174 31.48 -6.63 -29.20
CA HIS A 174 30.80 -7.67 -28.43
C HIS A 174 31.65 -8.94 -28.33
N SER A 175 32.00 -9.35 -27.11
CA SER A 175 32.95 -10.45 -26.87
C SER A 175 32.44 -11.84 -27.29
N LYS A 176 31.13 -12.01 -27.43
CA LYS A 176 30.48 -13.30 -27.74
C LYS A 176 29.91 -13.41 -29.15
N ILE A 177 29.83 -12.29 -29.88
CA ILE A 177 29.25 -12.24 -31.23
C ILE A 177 30.27 -11.49 -32.08
N SER A 178 30.95 -12.20 -32.98
CA SER A 178 32.00 -11.60 -33.81
C SER A 178 31.45 -10.42 -34.62
N ASN A 179 32.24 -9.36 -34.74
CA ASN A 179 31.95 -8.17 -35.54
C ASN A 179 30.63 -7.44 -35.18
N THR A 180 30.18 -7.47 -33.93
CA THR A 180 29.03 -6.66 -33.48
C THR A 180 29.46 -5.59 -32.51
N TYR A 181 29.01 -4.35 -32.71
CA TYR A 181 29.20 -3.26 -31.75
C TYR A 181 28.04 -3.18 -30.77
N TYR A 182 28.33 -2.75 -29.55
CA TYR A 182 27.32 -2.39 -28.56
C TYR A 182 27.73 -1.10 -27.83
N SER A 183 26.76 -0.34 -27.35
CA SER A 183 26.97 0.85 -26.54
C SER A 183 25.82 0.98 -25.54
N ASN A 184 26.09 1.51 -24.35
CA ASN A 184 25.06 1.92 -23.41
C ASN A 184 24.55 3.35 -23.70
N PHE A 185 25.12 4.04 -24.69
CA PHE A 185 24.65 5.36 -25.10
C PHE A 185 23.17 5.26 -25.53
N PRO A 186 22.27 6.03 -24.90
CA PRO A 186 20.85 5.99 -25.24
C PRO A 186 20.60 6.47 -26.68
N HIS A 187 20.12 5.56 -27.53
CA HIS A 187 19.85 5.82 -28.94
C HIS A 187 18.50 5.23 -29.38
N ASN A 188 17.89 5.83 -30.42
CA ASN A 188 16.59 5.40 -30.96
C ASN A 188 16.71 4.41 -32.14
N ILE A 189 17.83 3.71 -32.27
CA ILE A 189 18.02 2.72 -33.34
C ILE A 189 16.98 1.60 -33.18
N ASN A 190 16.13 1.41 -34.20
CA ASN A 190 15.12 0.35 -34.19
C ASN A 190 15.71 -0.96 -34.72
N HIS A 191 16.01 -1.89 -33.81
CA HIS A 191 16.60 -3.20 -34.13
C HIS A 191 15.80 -4.01 -35.17
N ASN A 192 14.48 -3.83 -35.27
CA ASN A 192 13.64 -4.58 -36.21
C ASN A 192 13.95 -4.26 -37.68
N ILE A 193 14.52 -3.09 -37.97
CA ILE A 193 14.86 -2.66 -39.35
C ILE A 193 16.08 -3.43 -39.90
N TYR A 194 16.84 -4.10 -39.02
CA TYR A 194 18.02 -4.88 -39.40
C TYR A 194 17.73 -6.37 -39.44
N ILE A 195 16.48 -6.81 -39.24
CA ILE A 195 16.09 -8.21 -39.39
C ILE A 195 15.53 -8.38 -40.81
N SER A 196 16.16 -9.19 -41.63
CA SER A 196 15.67 -9.54 -42.97
C SER A 196 14.46 -10.48 -42.91
N ASN A 197 13.74 -10.62 -44.03
CA ASN A 197 12.51 -11.43 -44.09
C ASN A 197 12.72 -12.93 -43.76
N ASP A 198 13.96 -13.42 -43.81
CA ASP A 198 14.41 -14.76 -43.42
C ASP A 198 14.85 -14.86 -41.94
N GLY A 199 14.73 -13.78 -41.17
CA GLY A 199 15.08 -13.73 -39.74
C GLY A 199 16.56 -13.47 -39.44
N VAL A 200 17.39 -13.19 -40.44
CA VAL A 200 18.82 -12.90 -40.26
C VAL A 200 19.03 -11.44 -39.85
N TYR A 201 19.91 -11.18 -38.89
CA TYR A 201 20.21 -9.83 -38.40
C TYR A 201 21.42 -9.22 -39.14
N ASP A 202 21.25 -8.04 -39.76
CA ASP A 202 22.27 -7.26 -40.46
C ASP A 202 23.09 -6.42 -39.48
N TYR A 203 24.12 -7.06 -38.91
CA TYR A 203 25.05 -6.43 -37.97
C TYR A 203 25.90 -5.33 -38.61
N GLU A 204 26.25 -5.42 -39.90
CA GLU A 204 27.10 -4.42 -40.54
C GLU A 204 26.40 -3.07 -40.67
N LYS A 205 25.14 -3.08 -41.11
CA LYS A 205 24.33 -1.88 -41.25
C LYS A 205 24.04 -1.27 -39.88
N PHE A 206 23.72 -2.09 -38.88
CA PHE A 206 23.57 -1.65 -37.49
C PHE A 206 24.83 -0.96 -36.96
N ASN A 207 26.00 -1.60 -37.10
CA ASN A 207 27.27 -1.07 -36.63
C ASN A 207 27.63 0.27 -37.29
N LYS A 208 27.39 0.42 -38.60
CA LYS A 208 27.62 1.67 -39.33
C LYS A 208 26.75 2.80 -38.80
N GLU A 209 25.49 2.52 -38.49
CA GLU A 209 24.57 3.52 -37.94
C GLU A 209 24.91 3.92 -36.51
N LEU A 210 25.19 2.94 -35.64
CA LEU A 210 25.60 3.19 -34.26
C LEU A 210 26.87 4.05 -34.21
N LYS A 211 27.87 3.70 -35.01
CA LYS A 211 29.13 4.46 -35.12
C LYS A 211 28.87 5.89 -35.61
N LYS A 212 28.04 6.07 -36.64
CA LYS A 212 27.67 7.39 -37.16
C LYS A 212 26.99 8.26 -36.09
N ILE A 213 26.16 7.68 -35.23
CA ILE A 213 25.52 8.42 -34.14
C ILE A 213 26.59 8.88 -33.15
N ILE A 214 27.38 7.94 -32.62
CA ILE A 214 28.33 8.20 -31.54
C ILE A 214 29.45 9.17 -31.97
N ASP A 215 30.02 8.99 -33.18
CA ASP A 215 31.11 9.81 -33.69
C ASP A 215 30.72 11.29 -33.90
N ASN A 216 29.41 11.60 -34.02
CA ASN A 216 28.89 12.96 -34.26
C ASN A 216 28.39 13.69 -32.99
N LEU A 217 28.60 13.11 -31.81
CA LEU A 217 28.16 13.67 -30.53
C LEU A 217 29.17 14.67 -29.96
N THR A 218 28.70 15.89 -29.70
CA THR A 218 29.43 16.88 -28.89
C THR A 218 29.11 16.70 -27.41
N THR A 219 29.93 17.27 -26.51
CA THR A 219 29.65 17.29 -25.05
C THR A 219 28.25 17.84 -24.76
N GLU A 220 27.85 18.92 -25.43
CA GLU A 220 26.50 19.48 -25.30
C GLU A 220 25.41 18.47 -25.72
N LYS A 221 25.57 17.81 -26.86
CA LYS A 221 24.60 16.80 -27.32
C LYS A 221 24.53 15.63 -26.35
N ARG A 222 25.65 15.18 -25.80
CA ARG A 222 25.70 14.11 -24.79
C ARG A 222 24.93 14.51 -23.53
N ILE A 223 25.22 15.67 -22.95
CA ILE A 223 24.51 16.17 -21.76
C ILE A 223 23.01 16.33 -22.03
N ARG A 224 22.64 16.94 -23.17
CA ARG A 224 21.23 17.08 -23.57
C ARG A 224 20.52 15.75 -23.77
N THR A 225 21.25 14.65 -23.95
CA THR A 225 20.67 13.31 -24.05
C THR A 225 20.09 12.85 -22.70
N LEU A 226 20.38 13.51 -21.56
CA LEU A 226 19.64 13.27 -20.32
C LEU A 226 18.13 13.52 -20.47
N SER A 227 17.71 14.40 -21.38
CA SER A 227 16.29 14.59 -21.72
C SER A 227 15.64 13.32 -22.31
N TYR A 228 16.41 12.40 -22.91
CA TYR A 228 15.92 11.09 -23.36
C TYR A 228 15.34 10.28 -22.21
N TYR A 229 16.03 10.25 -21.07
CA TYR A 229 15.52 9.60 -19.87
C TYR A 229 14.34 10.38 -19.30
N TYR A 230 14.45 11.70 -19.16
CA TYR A 230 13.42 12.50 -18.48
C TYR A 230 12.06 12.47 -19.20
N TYR A 231 12.09 12.48 -20.53
CA TYR A 231 10.89 12.44 -21.39
C TYR A 231 10.62 11.05 -21.97
N LYS A 232 11.21 9.99 -21.41
CA LYS A 232 10.97 8.62 -21.88
C LYS A 232 9.46 8.33 -21.89
N ALA A 233 8.97 7.80 -23.02
CA ALA A 233 7.58 7.42 -23.15
C ALA A 233 7.24 6.28 -22.17
N LYS A 234 6.01 6.30 -21.66
CA LYS A 234 5.50 5.27 -20.78
C LYS A 234 5.31 3.97 -21.56
N GLU A 235 6.04 2.94 -21.17
CA GLU A 235 5.93 1.59 -21.74
C GLU A 235 5.14 0.69 -20.78
N ARG A 236 4.60 -0.40 -21.32
CA ARG A 236 4.03 -1.48 -20.50
C ARG A 236 5.07 -2.56 -20.22
N ALA A 237 5.07 -3.09 -19.01
CA ALA A 237 5.88 -4.25 -18.64
C ALA A 237 5.19 -5.07 -17.55
N ASN A 238 5.43 -6.38 -17.55
CA ASN A 238 4.99 -7.29 -16.49
C ASN A 238 6.18 -7.67 -15.61
N TYR A 239 6.08 -7.39 -14.32
CA TYR A 239 7.01 -7.92 -13.33
C TYR A 239 6.50 -9.26 -12.81
N ILE A 240 7.34 -10.29 -12.92
CA ILE A 240 7.05 -11.64 -12.47
C ILE A 240 7.84 -11.91 -11.18
N PHE A 241 7.13 -12.25 -10.12
CA PHE A 241 7.67 -12.58 -8.81
C PHE A 241 7.30 -14.00 -8.39
N GLU A 242 8.11 -14.57 -7.50
CA GLU A 242 7.72 -15.73 -6.71
C GLU A 242 7.12 -15.28 -5.38
N ILE A 243 5.99 -15.90 -4.98
CA ILE A 243 5.32 -15.62 -3.70
C ILE A 243 5.38 -16.84 -2.79
N ARG A 244 6.01 -16.68 -1.64
CA ARG A 244 6.01 -17.70 -0.59
C ARG A 244 4.77 -17.55 0.29
N GLY A 245 4.29 -18.66 0.85
CA GLY A 245 3.07 -18.68 1.65
C GLY A 245 1.80 -18.93 0.84
N ILE A 246 1.90 -19.05 -0.50
CA ILE A 246 0.80 -19.37 -1.41
C ILE A 246 1.22 -20.51 -2.34
N LYS A 247 0.40 -21.56 -2.42
CA LYS A 247 0.60 -22.74 -3.27
C LYS A 247 -0.63 -23.07 -4.12
N GLY A 248 -0.49 -24.11 -4.93
CA GLY A 248 -1.58 -24.68 -5.71
C GLY A 248 -1.50 -24.36 -7.21
N SER A 249 -2.19 -25.17 -8.01
CA SER A 249 -2.34 -24.95 -9.46
C SER A 249 -3.50 -23.99 -9.70
N ALA A 250 -3.18 -22.71 -9.78
CA ALA A 250 -4.15 -21.62 -9.91
C ALA A 250 -3.87 -20.73 -11.13
N LEU A 251 -4.91 -20.04 -11.61
CA LEU A 251 -4.84 -18.88 -12.49
C LEU A 251 -5.94 -17.90 -12.06
N LEU A 252 -5.55 -16.92 -11.26
CA LEU A 252 -6.49 -16.02 -10.60
C LEU A 252 -5.97 -14.59 -10.69
N LYS A 253 -6.84 -13.67 -11.10
CA LYS A 253 -6.53 -12.23 -11.10
C LYS A 253 -7.14 -11.60 -9.86
N ILE A 254 -6.33 -11.02 -8.97
CA ILE A 254 -6.77 -10.30 -7.77
C ILE A 254 -6.18 -8.89 -7.84
N ALA A 255 -7.01 -7.86 -7.68
CA ALA A 255 -6.56 -6.47 -7.60
C ALA A 255 -5.65 -6.02 -8.77
N GLY A 256 -5.97 -6.47 -9.99
CA GLY A 256 -5.18 -6.16 -11.19
C GLY A 256 -3.91 -7.00 -11.37
N VAL A 257 -3.55 -7.83 -10.39
CA VAL A 257 -2.36 -8.69 -10.36
C VAL A 257 -2.76 -10.14 -10.65
N THR A 258 -1.95 -10.87 -11.42
CA THR A 258 -2.27 -12.26 -11.81
C THR A 258 -1.43 -13.25 -11.00
N PHE A 259 -2.08 -14.02 -10.13
CA PHE A 259 -1.52 -15.19 -9.45
C PHE A 259 -1.67 -16.41 -10.35
N TYR A 260 -0.57 -17.10 -10.64
CA TYR A 260 -0.59 -18.20 -11.58
C TYR A 260 0.47 -19.26 -11.30
N SER A 261 0.18 -20.44 -11.84
CA SER A 261 1.08 -21.59 -11.88
C SER A 261 1.51 -21.84 -13.32
N LEU A 262 2.75 -22.29 -13.52
CA LEU A 262 3.36 -22.45 -14.86
C LEU A 262 2.67 -23.50 -15.74
N ASP A 263 1.89 -24.41 -15.14
CA ASP A 263 1.02 -25.38 -15.82
C ASP A 263 -0.27 -24.74 -16.34
N LYS A 264 -0.69 -23.60 -15.78
CA LYS A 264 -1.91 -22.89 -16.18
C LYS A 264 -1.64 -21.73 -17.13
N LYS A 265 -0.56 -20.99 -16.95
CA LYS A 265 -0.21 -19.83 -17.78
C LYS A 265 1.30 -19.59 -17.81
N ARG A 266 1.78 -19.06 -18.93
CA ARG A 266 3.13 -18.51 -19.09
C ARG A 266 3.04 -17.13 -19.72
N PHE A 267 3.80 -16.18 -19.19
CA PHE A 267 3.90 -14.84 -19.75
C PHE A 267 5.05 -14.73 -20.76
N ILE A 268 6.12 -15.49 -20.56
CA ILE A 268 7.27 -15.54 -21.48
C ILE A 268 7.03 -16.64 -22.51
N THR A 269 6.70 -16.23 -23.73
CA THR A 269 6.27 -17.13 -24.82
C THR A 269 7.35 -17.37 -25.87
N LYS A 270 8.36 -16.50 -25.98
CA LYS A 270 9.49 -16.73 -26.88
C LYS A 270 10.36 -17.87 -26.37
N GLU A 271 10.58 -18.89 -27.22
CA GLU A 271 11.25 -20.14 -26.84
C GLU A 271 12.63 -19.92 -26.18
N ALA A 272 13.45 -19.03 -26.75
CA ALA A 272 14.79 -18.71 -26.23
C ALA A 272 14.79 -18.17 -24.79
N SER A 273 13.68 -17.57 -24.35
CA SER A 273 13.53 -16.91 -23.04
C SER A 273 12.60 -17.69 -22.09
N SER A 274 11.79 -18.62 -22.61
CA SER A 274 10.73 -19.33 -21.86
C SER A 274 11.23 -20.11 -20.64
N ALA A 275 12.45 -20.66 -20.70
CA ALA A 275 13.06 -21.35 -19.57
C ALA A 275 13.41 -20.41 -18.40
N ARG A 276 13.50 -19.09 -18.65
CA ARG A 276 13.84 -18.09 -17.63
C ARG A 276 12.68 -17.79 -16.69
N GLU A 277 11.42 -17.98 -17.10
CA GLU A 277 10.25 -17.76 -16.22
C GLU A 277 10.22 -18.71 -15.01
N ILE A 278 11.07 -19.75 -15.02
CA ILE A 278 11.12 -20.75 -13.97
C ILE A 278 12.00 -20.27 -12.81
N LEU A 279 11.46 -19.38 -11.97
CA LEU A 279 12.18 -18.74 -10.86
C LEU A 279 12.68 -19.72 -9.77
N ASN A 280 12.14 -20.95 -9.68
CA ASN A 280 12.50 -21.87 -8.58
C ASN A 280 12.55 -23.40 -8.91
N SER A 281 12.81 -23.82 -10.15
CA SER A 281 12.82 -25.28 -10.48
C SER A 281 14.15 -26.00 -10.33
N LYS A 282 14.96 -25.72 -9.30
CA LYS A 282 16.04 -26.67 -8.98
C LYS A 282 15.54 -27.96 -8.33
N ASN A 283 14.30 -27.98 -7.83
CA ASN A 283 13.62 -29.22 -7.43
C ASN A 283 12.66 -29.64 -8.54
N LYS A 284 13.13 -30.49 -9.46
CA LYS A 284 12.28 -31.13 -10.47
C LYS A 284 11.30 -32.15 -9.88
N ASP A 285 11.52 -32.57 -8.62
CA ASP A 285 10.90 -33.76 -8.05
C ASP A 285 9.78 -33.51 -7.01
N ASN A 286 9.47 -32.25 -6.66
CA ASN A 286 8.34 -31.95 -5.76
C ASN A 286 7.13 -31.42 -6.54
N GLU A 287 5.99 -32.09 -6.37
CA GLU A 287 4.69 -31.71 -6.95
C GLU A 287 4.14 -30.39 -6.38
N GLU A 288 4.51 -30.02 -5.15
CA GLU A 288 4.09 -28.76 -4.55
C GLU A 288 5.06 -27.61 -4.84
N LYS A 289 4.58 -26.61 -5.59
CA LYS A 289 5.33 -25.39 -5.94
C LYS A 289 4.61 -24.15 -5.44
N PHE A 290 5.40 -23.13 -5.08
CA PHE A 290 4.87 -21.79 -4.83
C PHE A 290 4.28 -21.19 -6.10
N VAL A 291 3.27 -20.34 -5.93
CA VAL A 291 2.61 -19.62 -7.02
C VAL A 291 3.50 -18.46 -7.50
N GLN A 292 3.48 -18.20 -8.80
CA GLN A 292 4.08 -17.02 -9.40
C GLN A 292 3.06 -15.89 -9.53
N VAL A 293 3.54 -14.66 -9.55
CA VAL A 293 2.69 -13.50 -9.70
C VAL A 293 3.21 -12.55 -10.76
N SER A 294 2.34 -12.19 -11.69
CA SER A 294 2.59 -11.21 -12.74
C SER A 294 1.87 -9.90 -12.42
N VAL A 295 2.63 -8.81 -12.39
CA VAL A 295 2.18 -7.45 -12.07
C VAL A 295 2.41 -6.55 -13.26
N GLU A 296 1.32 -6.08 -13.88
CA GLU A 296 1.38 -5.17 -15.02
C GLU A 296 1.63 -3.71 -14.56
N ILE A 297 2.61 -3.07 -15.18
CA ILE A 297 2.97 -1.66 -14.98
C ILE A 297 2.79 -0.91 -16.29
N ASP A 298 1.94 0.12 -16.27
CA ASP A 298 1.58 0.94 -17.44
C ASP A 298 2.59 2.06 -17.74
N ASP A 299 3.50 2.33 -16.80
CA ASP A 299 4.47 3.42 -16.83
C ASP A 299 5.88 2.91 -16.51
N TYR A 300 6.28 1.84 -17.19
CA TYR A 300 7.61 1.27 -17.09
C TYR A 300 8.68 2.29 -17.53
N LEU A 301 9.68 2.49 -16.67
CA LEU A 301 10.83 3.37 -16.92
C LEU A 301 12.09 2.53 -17.12
N LEU A 302 12.56 1.93 -16.02
CA LEU A 302 13.76 1.09 -15.93
C LEU A 302 13.59 0.03 -14.84
N PRO A 303 14.38 -1.06 -14.85
CA PRO A 303 14.16 -2.21 -14.01
C PRO A 303 14.04 -1.90 -12.51
N ASN A 304 14.93 -1.10 -11.93
CA ASN A 304 14.88 -0.79 -10.50
C ASN A 304 13.87 0.34 -10.18
N SER A 305 13.69 1.28 -11.10
CA SER A 305 12.77 2.43 -10.99
C SER A 305 11.30 2.01 -10.95
N SER A 306 10.92 1.00 -11.74
CA SER A 306 9.55 0.50 -11.78
C SER A 306 9.30 -0.67 -10.82
N LEU A 307 10.33 -1.19 -10.16
CA LEU A 307 10.23 -2.29 -9.21
C LEU A 307 9.36 -1.94 -7.99
N SER A 308 9.56 -0.75 -7.39
CA SER A 308 8.79 -0.33 -6.22
C SER A 308 7.29 -0.20 -6.53
N LYS A 309 6.94 0.31 -7.73
CA LYS A 309 5.55 0.37 -8.19
C LYS A 309 4.94 -1.03 -8.33
N ALA A 310 5.70 -1.98 -8.88
CA ALA A 310 5.27 -3.38 -8.99
C ALA A 310 5.09 -4.04 -7.62
N LEU A 311 6.04 -3.85 -6.71
CA LEU A 311 5.94 -4.36 -5.34
C LEU A 311 4.76 -3.73 -4.60
N ASN A 312 4.52 -2.43 -4.71
CA ASN A 312 3.37 -1.78 -4.07
C ASN A 312 2.03 -2.32 -4.59
N LYS A 313 1.88 -2.51 -5.92
CA LYS A 313 0.67 -3.14 -6.48
C LYS A 313 0.47 -4.56 -5.97
N LEU A 314 1.55 -5.33 -5.86
CA LEU A 314 1.53 -6.69 -5.32
C LEU A 314 1.20 -6.73 -3.84
N GLU A 315 1.80 -5.85 -3.02
CA GLU A 315 1.52 -5.72 -1.59
C GLU A 315 0.04 -5.40 -1.36
N ASN A 316 -0.55 -4.47 -2.12
CA ASN A 316 -1.98 -4.17 -2.03
C ASN A 316 -2.86 -5.41 -2.28
N ALA A 317 -2.50 -6.25 -3.24
CA ALA A 317 -3.22 -7.50 -3.51
C ALA A 317 -3.09 -8.49 -2.34
N ILE A 318 -1.89 -8.60 -1.76
CA ILE A 318 -1.62 -9.45 -0.58
C ILE A 318 -2.36 -8.95 0.66
N ASP A 319 -2.43 -7.63 0.86
CA ASP A 319 -3.12 -7.03 2.00
C ASP A 319 -4.62 -7.34 1.99
N LEU A 320 -5.23 -7.36 0.82
CA LEU A 320 -6.61 -7.81 0.65
C LEU A 320 -6.77 -9.28 1.00
N ILE A 321 -5.88 -10.15 0.53
CA ILE A 321 -5.90 -11.58 0.88
C ILE A 321 -5.85 -11.74 2.41
N ASN A 322 -4.94 -11.04 3.09
CA ASN A 322 -4.80 -11.12 4.55
C ASN A 322 -5.99 -10.51 5.32
N CYS A 323 -6.71 -9.55 4.74
CA CYS A 323 -7.92 -8.98 5.37
C CYS A 323 -9.06 -10.00 5.49
N TYR A 324 -9.13 -10.91 4.52
CA TYR A 324 -10.23 -11.86 4.33
C TYR A 324 -9.88 -13.29 4.72
N ILE A 325 -8.61 -13.69 4.62
CA ILE A 325 -8.15 -15.06 4.87
C ILE A 325 -7.19 -15.04 6.05
N ASN A 326 -7.52 -15.82 7.08
CA ASN A 326 -6.66 -15.98 8.24
C ASN A 326 -5.54 -16.98 7.92
N ASN A 327 -4.42 -16.47 7.44
CA ASN A 327 -3.27 -17.28 7.04
C ASN A 327 -2.44 -17.71 8.25
N LYS A 328 -2.04 -18.99 8.29
CA LYS A 328 -1.12 -19.51 9.31
C LYS A 328 0.34 -19.12 9.04
N THR A 329 0.68 -18.89 7.77
CA THR A 329 2.02 -18.50 7.32
C THR A 329 1.97 -17.14 6.65
N SER A 330 2.97 -16.31 6.91
CA SER A 330 3.14 -15.02 6.24
C SER A 330 3.30 -15.21 4.73
N ILE A 331 2.58 -14.39 3.97
CA ILE A 331 2.81 -14.27 2.53
C ILE A 331 4.03 -13.37 2.34
N GLU A 332 5.07 -13.87 1.68
CA GLU A 332 6.33 -13.16 1.47
C GLU A 332 6.64 -13.04 -0.02
N VAL A 333 6.92 -11.83 -0.47
CA VAL A 333 7.42 -11.56 -1.82
C VAL A 333 8.94 -11.64 -1.82
N ASN A 334 9.53 -12.46 -2.69
CA ASN A 334 10.98 -12.40 -2.90
C ASN A 334 11.33 -11.22 -3.81
N SER A 335 11.45 -10.02 -3.23
CA SER A 335 11.76 -8.78 -3.95
C SER A 335 13.14 -8.76 -4.63
N SER A 336 14.02 -9.71 -4.29
CA SER A 336 15.35 -9.85 -4.88
C SER A 336 15.41 -10.75 -6.13
N ASN A 337 14.38 -11.56 -6.37
CA ASN A 337 14.30 -12.52 -7.48
C ASN A 337 13.05 -12.23 -8.31
N TYR A 338 13.22 -11.55 -9.45
CA TYR A 338 12.12 -11.15 -10.31
C TYR A 338 12.55 -11.09 -11.76
N ILE A 339 11.57 -11.21 -12.66
CA ILE A 339 11.75 -11.10 -14.11
C ILE A 339 10.87 -9.98 -14.62
N ILE A 340 11.33 -9.29 -15.66
CA ILE A 340 10.52 -8.32 -16.40
C ILE A 340 10.23 -8.91 -17.78
N GLU A 341 8.95 -8.99 -18.10
CA GLU A 341 8.42 -9.43 -19.38
C GLU A 341 7.86 -8.24 -20.17
N GLN A 342 8.23 -8.17 -21.45
CA GLN A 342 7.64 -7.25 -22.42
C GLN A 342 7.42 -7.99 -23.76
N ASN A 343 6.20 -7.93 -24.29
CA ASN A 343 5.82 -8.52 -25.59
C ASN A 343 6.21 -10.00 -25.75
N GLY A 344 6.03 -10.79 -24.71
CA GLY A 344 6.33 -12.22 -24.64
C GLY A 344 7.81 -12.56 -24.41
N ASP A 345 8.67 -11.57 -24.17
CA ASP A 345 10.12 -11.73 -23.99
C ASP A 345 10.60 -11.33 -22.61
N CYS A 346 11.68 -11.98 -22.15
CA CYS A 346 12.37 -11.66 -20.91
C CYS A 346 13.37 -10.52 -21.14
N VAL A 347 13.02 -9.29 -20.76
CA VAL A 347 13.89 -8.12 -20.94
C VAL A 347 14.86 -7.90 -19.78
N PHE A 348 14.55 -8.43 -18.59
CA PHE A 348 15.42 -8.36 -17.42
C PHE A 348 15.16 -9.51 -16.45
N GLY A 349 16.17 -9.95 -15.70
CA GLY A 349 16.02 -10.92 -14.61
C GLY A 349 17.03 -10.67 -13.50
N SER A 350 16.57 -10.70 -12.25
CA SER A 350 17.40 -10.70 -11.05
C SER A 350 17.35 -12.07 -10.40
N TRP A 351 18.48 -12.59 -9.93
CA TRP A 351 18.59 -13.94 -9.35
C TRP A 351 19.28 -13.88 -7.99
N SER A 352 18.68 -14.53 -6.98
CA SER A 352 19.29 -14.74 -5.67
C SER A 352 19.21 -16.21 -5.25
N ALA A 353 20.27 -16.72 -4.62
CA ALA A 353 20.28 -18.08 -4.09
C ALA A 353 19.41 -18.14 -2.83
N ASN A 354 18.30 -18.87 -2.88
CA ASN A 354 17.38 -18.93 -1.76
C ASN A 354 17.06 -20.39 -1.39
N LYS A 355 17.29 -20.75 -0.13
CA LYS A 355 16.95 -22.05 0.47
C LYS A 355 15.76 -21.83 1.38
N GLU A 356 14.69 -22.62 1.25
CA GLU A 356 13.86 -23.10 2.36
C GLU A 356 12.68 -23.94 1.84
N ALA A 357 12.63 -25.22 2.21
CA ALA A 357 11.58 -26.17 1.84
C ALA A 357 10.44 -26.27 2.89
N LYS A 358 10.61 -25.67 4.08
CA LYS A 358 9.71 -25.90 5.23
C LYS A 358 8.42 -25.05 5.21
N LYS A 359 8.34 -23.99 4.40
CA LYS A 359 7.19 -23.06 4.33
C LYS A 359 6.01 -23.54 3.47
N ILE A 360 6.18 -24.58 2.64
CA ILE A 360 5.16 -25.01 1.67
C ILE A 360 3.97 -25.71 2.35
N MET A 361 4.21 -26.50 3.40
CA MET A 361 3.15 -27.31 4.03
C MET A 361 2.02 -26.47 4.64
N ASP A 362 2.36 -25.33 5.26
CA ASP A 362 1.40 -24.43 5.92
C ASP A 362 0.95 -23.25 5.02
N SER A 363 1.35 -23.26 3.74
CA SER A 363 0.97 -22.23 2.76
C SER A 363 -0.49 -22.33 2.37
N LEU A 364 -1.07 -21.17 2.06
CA LEU A 364 -2.43 -21.04 1.54
C LEU A 364 -2.55 -21.72 0.16
N ASP A 365 -3.42 -22.72 0.02
CA ASP A 365 -3.75 -23.27 -1.31
C ASP A 365 -4.84 -22.42 -1.96
N LEU A 366 -4.53 -21.77 -3.09
CA LEU A 366 -5.50 -20.89 -3.76
C LEU A 366 -6.75 -21.63 -4.26
N LYS A 367 -6.68 -22.94 -4.52
CA LYS A 367 -7.84 -23.70 -4.97
C LYS A 367 -8.95 -23.74 -3.92
N ASP A 368 -8.59 -23.86 -2.65
CA ASP A 368 -9.54 -23.95 -1.54
C ASP A 368 -10.37 -22.65 -1.36
N TYR A 369 -9.85 -21.54 -1.87
CA TYR A 369 -10.43 -20.20 -1.68
C TYR A 369 -10.83 -19.53 -2.99
N GLU A 370 -10.78 -20.24 -4.13
CA GLU A 370 -11.00 -19.66 -5.47
C GLU A 370 -12.34 -18.92 -5.56
N GLU A 371 -13.45 -19.56 -5.17
CA GLU A 371 -14.78 -18.92 -5.19
C GLU A 371 -14.85 -17.68 -4.29
N TYR A 372 -14.19 -17.72 -3.13
CA TYR A 372 -14.19 -16.63 -2.17
C TYR A 372 -13.38 -15.44 -2.70
N LEU A 373 -12.21 -15.71 -3.27
CA LEU A 373 -11.36 -14.69 -3.90
C LEU A 373 -12.00 -14.10 -5.17
N LEU A 374 -12.75 -14.90 -5.94
CA LEU A 374 -13.54 -14.41 -7.08
C LEU A 374 -14.65 -13.45 -6.64
N LYS A 375 -15.29 -13.69 -5.48
CA LYS A 375 -16.24 -12.74 -4.88
C LYS A 375 -15.54 -11.44 -4.47
N ILE A 376 -14.34 -11.53 -3.88
CA ILE A 376 -13.55 -10.34 -3.52
C ILE A 376 -13.26 -9.50 -4.76
N ASN A 377 -13.00 -10.13 -5.91
CA ASN A 377 -12.73 -9.45 -7.19
C ASN A 377 -13.91 -8.61 -7.73
N LYS A 378 -15.11 -8.72 -7.15
CA LYS A 378 -16.23 -7.82 -7.47
C LYS A 378 -16.01 -6.41 -6.94
N HIS A 379 -15.18 -6.22 -5.91
CA HIS A 379 -14.89 -4.92 -5.30
C HIS A 379 -13.86 -4.09 -6.09
N SER A 380 -13.97 -4.07 -7.43
CA SER A 380 -12.93 -3.52 -8.31
C SER A 380 -12.61 -2.04 -8.14
N PHE A 381 -13.52 -1.32 -7.50
CA PHE A 381 -13.31 0.05 -7.04
C PHE A 381 -12.14 0.19 -6.03
N LEU A 382 -11.75 -0.88 -5.31
CA LEU A 382 -10.62 -0.86 -4.38
C LEU A 382 -9.26 -0.81 -5.11
N TRP A 383 -9.17 -1.13 -6.40
CA TRP A 383 -7.87 -1.24 -7.08
C TRP A 383 -7.79 -0.54 -8.43
N ASP A 384 -8.78 0.27 -8.79
CA ASP A 384 -8.70 1.12 -9.99
C ASP A 384 -7.84 2.36 -9.72
N LEU A 385 -6.51 2.16 -9.81
CA LEU A 385 -5.49 3.22 -9.65
C LEU A 385 -5.60 4.34 -10.70
N LYS A 386 -6.46 4.19 -11.72
CA LYS A 386 -6.69 5.23 -12.74
C LYS A 386 -7.56 6.38 -12.22
N LYS A 387 -8.19 6.24 -11.06
CA LYS A 387 -8.92 7.32 -10.38
C LYS A 387 -8.11 7.82 -9.18
N PRO A 388 -7.36 8.92 -9.30
CA PRO A 388 -6.39 9.36 -8.29
C PRO A 388 -6.98 9.80 -6.94
N ASN A 389 -8.31 9.78 -6.72
CA ASN A 389 -8.96 10.31 -5.51
C ASN A 389 -10.02 9.37 -4.88
N THR A 390 -10.09 8.10 -5.29
CA THR A 390 -11.12 7.18 -4.82
C THR A 390 -10.47 6.07 -3.99
N ASN A 391 -10.70 6.12 -2.66
CA ASN A 391 -10.41 5.07 -1.67
C ASN A 391 -9.03 5.06 -1.00
N THR A 392 -8.40 6.22 -0.80
CA THR A 392 -7.11 6.26 -0.07
C THR A 392 -7.27 5.83 1.39
N LYS A 393 -8.36 6.23 2.07
CA LYS A 393 -8.56 5.89 3.50
C LYS A 393 -8.76 4.40 3.74
N LEU A 394 -9.66 3.78 2.97
CA LEU A 394 -9.96 2.35 3.13
C LEU A 394 -8.78 1.47 2.73
N LEU A 395 -8.06 1.81 1.65
CA LEU A 395 -6.85 1.09 1.26
C LEU A 395 -5.74 1.23 2.30
N ASN A 396 -5.53 2.44 2.83
CA ASN A 396 -4.59 2.64 3.93
C ASN A 396 -5.00 1.80 5.16
N ALA A 397 -6.28 1.77 5.51
CA ALA A 397 -6.77 0.96 6.62
C ALA A 397 -6.50 -0.54 6.41
N ILE A 398 -6.77 -1.06 5.21
CA ILE A 398 -6.50 -2.46 4.82
C ILE A 398 -5.00 -2.76 4.90
N HIS A 399 -4.16 -1.86 4.40
CA HIS A 399 -2.70 -2.00 4.45
C HIS A 399 -2.19 -2.13 5.88
N TRP A 400 -2.56 -1.18 6.75
CA TRP A 400 -2.15 -1.19 8.16
C TRP A 400 -2.74 -2.37 8.92
N TYR A 401 -3.96 -2.80 8.59
CA TYR A 401 -4.54 -4.03 9.14
C TYR A 401 -3.69 -5.26 8.76
N SER A 402 -3.29 -5.39 7.50
CA SER A 402 -2.43 -6.49 7.03
C SER A 402 -1.06 -6.48 7.69
N LYS A 403 -0.42 -5.30 7.85
CA LYS A 403 0.83 -5.16 8.61
C LYS A 403 0.66 -5.59 10.07
N ALA A 404 -0.50 -5.38 10.68
CA ALA A 404 -0.80 -5.87 12.03
C ALA A 404 -0.93 -7.41 12.08
N GLU A 405 -1.53 -8.05 11.07
CA GLU A 405 -1.61 -9.51 11.01
C GLU A 405 -0.23 -10.16 10.85
N GLN A 406 0.66 -9.52 10.07
CA GLN A 406 2.02 -10.00 9.80
C GLN A 406 3.02 -9.72 10.94
N ALA A 407 2.72 -8.76 11.82
CA ALA A 407 3.59 -8.43 12.94
C ALA A 407 3.74 -9.61 13.92
N THR A 408 4.93 -9.78 14.48
CA THR A 408 5.21 -10.82 15.48
C THR A 408 4.98 -10.33 16.90
N ARG A 409 5.34 -9.08 17.20
CA ARG A 409 5.21 -8.45 18.52
C ARG A 409 3.82 -7.85 18.72
N GLN A 410 3.28 -7.99 19.93
CA GLN A 410 1.93 -7.54 20.26
C GLN A 410 1.80 -6.00 20.27
N GLU A 411 2.89 -5.30 20.59
CA GLU A 411 3.01 -3.85 20.55
C GLU A 411 2.80 -3.33 19.13
N ASP A 412 3.52 -3.90 18.17
CA ASP A 412 3.42 -3.56 16.75
C ASP A 412 2.01 -3.86 16.22
N LYS A 413 1.38 -4.95 16.68
CA LYS A 413 -0.01 -5.27 16.34
C LYS A 413 -0.97 -4.16 16.78
N ILE A 414 -0.91 -3.74 18.04
CA ILE A 414 -1.79 -2.67 18.54
C ILE A 414 -1.55 -1.35 17.80
N LEU A 415 -0.29 -0.99 17.55
CA LEU A 415 0.04 0.23 16.80
C LEU A 415 -0.58 0.18 15.41
N ASN A 416 -0.36 -0.91 14.67
CA ASN A 416 -0.84 -1.05 13.30
C ASN A 416 -2.38 -1.15 13.23
N TYR A 417 -3.04 -1.87 14.15
CA TYR A 417 -4.51 -1.87 14.23
C TYR A 417 -5.08 -0.50 14.59
N TRP A 418 -4.39 0.28 15.44
CA TRP A 418 -4.79 1.64 15.76
C TRP A 418 -4.67 2.55 14.53
N ILE A 419 -3.53 2.52 13.83
CA ILE A 419 -3.34 3.32 12.61
C ILE A 419 -4.39 2.95 11.56
N ALA A 420 -4.69 1.66 11.39
CA ALA A 420 -5.72 1.19 10.49
C ALA A 420 -7.09 1.80 10.81
N ILE A 421 -7.52 1.77 12.08
CA ILE A 421 -8.81 2.37 12.45
C ILE A 421 -8.77 3.90 12.34
N GLU A 422 -7.73 4.56 12.83
CA GLU A 422 -7.57 6.02 12.80
C GLU A 422 -7.61 6.58 11.37
N SER A 423 -7.01 5.87 10.41
CA SER A 423 -7.00 6.26 9.01
C SER A 423 -8.39 6.37 8.37
N LEU A 424 -9.38 5.60 8.86
CA LEU A 424 -10.76 5.65 8.39
C LEU A 424 -11.50 6.91 8.84
N PHE A 425 -11.14 7.47 10.00
CA PHE A 425 -11.86 8.59 10.64
C PHE A 425 -11.13 9.94 10.53
N LYS A 426 -9.87 9.94 10.08
CA LYS A 426 -9.06 11.16 9.94
C LYS A 426 -9.74 12.16 9.00
N LYS A 427 -9.82 13.43 9.42
CA LYS A 427 -10.37 14.60 8.66
C LYS A 427 -11.89 14.62 8.39
N ASP A 428 -12.68 13.72 8.96
CA ASP A 428 -14.14 13.72 8.73
C ASP A 428 -14.88 14.69 9.65
N LYS A 429 -14.57 15.98 9.51
CA LYS A 429 -15.19 17.03 10.33
C LYS A 429 -16.72 17.06 10.18
N THR A 430 -17.22 16.74 8.99
CA THR A 430 -18.66 16.57 8.71
C THR A 430 -19.28 15.45 9.54
N VAL A 431 -18.68 14.25 9.50
CA VAL A 431 -19.15 13.09 10.28
C VAL A 431 -19.06 13.37 11.78
N ILE A 432 -17.95 13.98 12.23
CA ILE A 432 -17.79 14.43 13.61
C ILE A 432 -18.94 15.36 14.00
N ASP A 433 -19.29 16.31 13.13
CA ASP A 433 -20.31 17.29 13.42
C ASP A 433 -21.72 16.70 13.50
N GLU A 434 -22.03 15.70 12.68
CA GLU A 434 -23.32 15.01 12.62
C GLU A 434 -23.50 13.95 13.70
N VAL A 435 -22.46 13.18 14.01
CA VAL A 435 -22.51 12.05 14.96
C VAL A 435 -22.31 12.51 16.40
N ILE A 436 -21.43 13.49 16.65
CA ILE A 436 -21.08 13.92 18.01
C ILE A 436 -21.81 15.21 18.39
N LYS A 437 -22.78 15.10 19.31
CA LYS A 437 -23.57 16.23 19.86
C LYS A 437 -22.87 17.02 20.98
N SER A 438 -21.58 16.80 21.24
CA SER A 438 -20.86 17.39 22.37
C SER A 438 -20.10 18.67 22.02
N ASN A 439 -19.87 19.54 23.02
CA ASN A 439 -19.07 20.76 22.88
C ASN A 439 -17.56 20.48 22.72
N ARG A 440 -17.11 19.25 22.98
CA ARG A 440 -15.72 18.79 22.84
C ARG A 440 -15.68 17.55 21.96
N LYS A 441 -15.67 17.78 20.65
CA LYS A 441 -15.62 16.72 19.65
C LYS A 441 -14.20 16.21 19.47
N SER A 442 -13.97 14.92 19.66
CA SER A 442 -12.67 14.28 19.42
C SER A 442 -12.79 13.07 18.48
N GLU A 443 -11.74 12.80 17.71
CA GLU A 443 -11.70 11.67 16.77
C GLU A 443 -11.89 10.33 17.48
N ILE A 444 -11.33 10.17 18.69
CA ILE A 444 -11.55 8.97 19.49
C ILE A 444 -13.01 8.76 19.88
N GLN A 445 -13.76 9.83 20.18
CA GLN A 445 -15.19 9.72 20.46
C GLN A 445 -15.95 9.27 19.20
N LEU A 446 -15.56 9.75 18.02
CA LEU A 446 -16.17 9.30 16.78
C LEU A 446 -15.92 7.80 16.56
N ILE A 447 -14.68 7.35 16.71
CA ILE A 447 -14.31 5.93 16.62
C ILE A 447 -15.14 5.11 17.62
N GLN A 448 -15.26 5.57 18.86
CA GLN A 448 -16.07 4.93 19.89
C GLN A 448 -17.54 4.77 19.50
N GLU A 449 -18.18 5.82 18.97
CA GLU A 449 -19.58 5.75 18.53
C GLU A 449 -19.77 4.81 17.34
N ILE A 450 -18.92 4.91 16.32
CA ILE A 450 -19.10 4.13 15.09
C ILE A 450 -18.73 2.65 15.28
N VAL A 451 -17.63 2.35 15.97
CA VAL A 451 -17.24 0.95 16.26
C VAL A 451 -18.27 0.27 17.13
N SER A 452 -18.77 0.95 18.18
CA SER A 452 -19.81 0.35 19.02
C SER A 452 -21.12 0.15 18.25
N ALA A 453 -21.50 1.07 17.36
CA ALA A 453 -22.62 0.90 16.45
C ALA A 453 -22.46 -0.31 15.52
N ASN A 454 -21.29 -0.46 14.88
CA ASN A 454 -21.00 -1.58 14.00
C ASN A 454 -21.04 -2.93 14.74
N LYS A 455 -20.41 -3.02 15.92
CA LYS A 455 -20.33 -4.26 16.70
C LYS A 455 -21.65 -4.65 17.38
N MET A 456 -22.59 -3.71 17.53
CA MET A 456 -23.88 -3.98 18.17
C MET A 456 -24.66 -5.09 17.46
N PHE A 457 -24.74 -5.06 16.13
CA PHE A 457 -25.52 -6.05 15.37
C PHE A 457 -24.92 -7.46 15.46
N SER A 458 -23.59 -7.58 15.35
CA SER A 458 -22.88 -8.85 15.62
C SER A 458 -23.13 -9.33 17.05
N PHE A 459 -23.11 -8.43 18.04
CA PHE A 459 -23.41 -8.81 19.42
C PHE A 459 -24.83 -9.37 19.58
N ILE A 460 -25.85 -8.71 19.01
CA ILE A 460 -27.24 -9.18 19.10
C ILE A 460 -27.35 -10.60 18.54
N TYR A 461 -26.77 -10.84 17.36
CA TYR A 461 -26.72 -12.15 16.74
C TYR A 461 -25.99 -13.17 17.64
N ASP A 462 -24.75 -12.87 18.05
CA ASP A 462 -23.87 -13.81 18.76
C ASP A 462 -24.38 -14.15 20.18
N TYR A 463 -25.09 -13.23 20.84
CA TYR A 463 -25.47 -13.35 22.26
C TYR A 463 -26.28 -14.61 22.57
N GLY A 464 -27.21 -14.99 21.67
CA GLY A 464 -27.97 -16.24 21.82
C GLY A 464 -27.21 -17.47 21.32
N TRP A 465 -26.43 -17.31 20.26
CA TRP A 465 -25.69 -18.40 19.63
C TRP A 465 -24.59 -18.98 20.53
N GLU A 466 -23.91 -18.17 21.34
CA GLU A 466 -22.88 -18.65 22.27
C GLU A 466 -23.45 -19.71 23.24
N VAL A 467 -24.64 -19.47 23.79
CA VAL A 467 -25.30 -20.40 24.71
C VAL A 467 -25.90 -21.59 23.97
N TYR A 468 -26.43 -21.38 22.77
CA TYR A 468 -26.83 -22.49 21.90
C TYR A 468 -25.67 -23.45 21.65
N TYR A 469 -24.52 -22.95 21.20
CA TYR A 469 -23.36 -23.80 20.87
C TYR A 469 -22.84 -24.55 22.08
N TYR A 470 -22.87 -23.93 23.26
CA TYR A 470 -22.54 -24.61 24.51
C TYR A 470 -23.43 -25.84 24.75
N TYR A 471 -24.75 -25.70 24.68
CA TYR A 471 -25.67 -26.82 24.90
C TYR A 471 -25.63 -27.85 23.76
N SER A 472 -25.57 -27.39 22.50
CA SER A 472 -25.46 -28.25 21.32
C SER A 472 -24.21 -29.14 21.40
N ASN A 473 -23.04 -28.56 21.71
CA ASN A 473 -21.80 -29.31 21.83
C ASN A 473 -21.85 -30.31 22.99
N SER A 474 -22.46 -29.93 24.12
CA SER A 474 -22.64 -30.83 25.26
C SER A 474 -23.56 -32.02 24.94
N VAL A 475 -24.64 -31.80 24.18
CA VAL A 475 -25.56 -32.88 23.77
C VAL A 475 -24.91 -33.80 22.73
N GLN A 476 -24.07 -33.25 21.85
CA GLN A 476 -23.42 -33.98 20.75
C GLN A 476 -22.05 -34.57 21.13
N SER A 477 -21.55 -34.33 22.34
CA SER A 477 -20.25 -34.82 22.81
C SER A 477 -20.13 -36.34 22.72
N VAL A 478 -18.99 -36.80 22.18
CA VAL A 478 -18.67 -38.23 22.01
C VAL A 478 -18.42 -38.92 23.35
N PHE A 479 -17.90 -38.19 24.34
CA PHE A 479 -17.46 -38.74 25.62
C PHE A 479 -18.56 -38.82 26.68
N ASN A 480 -19.55 -37.93 26.61
CA ASN A 480 -20.69 -37.93 27.52
C ASN A 480 -21.91 -37.37 26.80
N LYS A 481 -22.66 -38.24 26.11
CA LYS A 481 -23.85 -37.83 25.37
C LYS A 481 -24.91 -37.37 26.37
N ASN A 482 -25.30 -36.10 26.26
CA ASN A 482 -26.38 -35.51 27.04
C ASN A 482 -26.15 -35.51 28.58
N PRO A 483 -25.15 -34.77 29.07
CA PRO A 483 -24.79 -34.74 30.50
C PRO A 483 -25.88 -34.12 31.39
N TYR A 484 -26.83 -33.41 30.80
CA TYR A 484 -27.93 -32.75 31.49
C TYR A 484 -29.20 -33.61 31.59
N GLY A 485 -29.24 -34.75 30.90
CA GLY A 485 -30.41 -35.63 30.90
C GLY A 485 -31.63 -35.04 30.18
N PHE A 486 -31.42 -34.21 29.15
CA PHE A 486 -32.51 -33.68 28.32
C PHE A 486 -33.26 -34.82 27.61
N SER A 487 -34.58 -34.74 27.51
CA SER A 487 -35.34 -35.72 26.71
C SER A 487 -35.02 -35.56 25.21
N GLU A 488 -35.16 -36.63 24.42
CA GLU A 488 -34.98 -36.54 22.96
C GLU A 488 -35.94 -35.54 22.33
N GLU A 489 -37.16 -35.43 22.87
CA GLU A 489 -38.15 -34.45 22.46
C GLU A 489 -37.66 -33.00 22.67
N LEU A 490 -37.09 -32.68 23.84
CA LEU A 490 -36.54 -31.36 24.13
C LEU A 490 -35.34 -31.03 23.23
N ILE A 491 -34.46 -32.01 22.99
CA ILE A 491 -33.30 -31.85 22.10
C ILE A 491 -33.75 -31.48 20.68
N LEU A 492 -34.78 -32.16 20.16
CA LEU A 492 -35.32 -31.90 18.83
C LEU A 492 -36.05 -30.56 18.75
N LYS A 493 -36.92 -30.25 19.74
CA LYS A 493 -37.68 -28.99 19.80
C LYS A 493 -36.77 -27.76 19.92
N ALA A 494 -35.75 -27.83 20.77
CA ALA A 494 -34.75 -26.78 20.96
C ALA A 494 -33.68 -26.74 19.86
N ASN A 495 -33.76 -27.64 18.87
CA ASN A 495 -32.88 -27.72 17.72
C ASN A 495 -31.40 -27.97 18.06
N LEU A 496 -31.12 -28.59 19.22
CA LEU A 496 -29.76 -28.85 19.74
C LEU A 496 -29.01 -29.98 19.02
N LYS A 497 -29.71 -30.71 18.15
CA LYS A 497 -29.15 -31.77 17.31
C LYS A 497 -29.75 -31.67 15.91
N THR A 498 -28.91 -31.36 14.93
CA THR A 498 -29.29 -31.21 13.52
C THR A 498 -28.38 -32.06 12.63
N ARG A 499 -28.88 -32.48 11.47
CA ARG A 499 -28.08 -33.18 10.45
C ARG A 499 -27.27 -32.17 9.65
N PHE A 500 -26.19 -32.64 9.03
CA PHE A 500 -25.36 -31.82 8.16
C PHE A 500 -26.23 -31.19 7.04
N GLY A 501 -26.17 -29.87 6.91
CA GLY A 501 -26.95 -29.09 5.93
C GLY A 501 -28.34 -28.63 6.39
N GLU A 502 -28.81 -29.04 7.57
CA GLU A 502 -30.10 -28.55 8.11
C GLU A 502 -29.96 -27.13 8.69
N LYS A 503 -30.96 -26.28 8.44
CA LYS A 503 -31.02 -24.93 9.02
C LYS A 503 -31.34 -25.00 10.50
N ILE A 504 -30.54 -24.29 11.30
CA ILE A 504 -30.75 -24.13 12.74
C ILE A 504 -31.48 -22.80 12.99
N TYR A 505 -32.53 -22.82 13.81
CA TYR A 505 -33.31 -21.64 14.14
C TYR A 505 -33.14 -21.26 15.62
N LEU A 506 -32.48 -20.13 15.90
CA LEU A 506 -32.18 -19.68 17.26
C LEU A 506 -33.45 -19.42 18.09
N ASN A 507 -34.54 -18.93 17.46
CA ASN A 507 -35.80 -18.68 18.16
C ASN A 507 -36.39 -19.96 18.79
N LYS A 508 -36.26 -21.12 18.13
CA LYS A 508 -36.70 -22.41 18.67
C LYS A 508 -35.92 -22.78 19.93
N PHE A 509 -34.61 -22.52 19.93
CA PHE A 509 -33.77 -22.74 21.09
C PHE A 509 -34.19 -21.83 22.26
N VAL A 510 -34.32 -20.52 22.01
CA VAL A 510 -34.68 -19.54 23.05
C VAL A 510 -36.07 -19.83 23.66
N GLN A 511 -37.05 -20.22 22.84
CA GLN A 511 -38.39 -20.61 23.31
C GLN A 511 -38.38 -21.77 24.31
N HIS A 512 -37.45 -22.72 24.16
CA HIS A 512 -37.33 -23.89 25.04
C HIS A 512 -36.23 -23.72 26.09
N LEU A 513 -35.57 -22.55 26.14
CA LEU A 513 -34.48 -22.30 27.09
C LEU A 513 -34.98 -22.33 28.53
N GLY A 514 -36.25 -21.98 28.78
CA GLY A 514 -36.87 -22.10 30.09
C GLY A 514 -37.00 -23.55 30.59
N GLU A 515 -37.23 -24.52 29.69
CA GLU A 515 -37.25 -25.95 30.03
C GLU A 515 -35.83 -26.47 30.30
N ILE A 516 -34.88 -26.08 29.46
CA ILE A 516 -33.45 -26.34 29.67
C ILE A 516 -33.00 -25.79 31.03
N ASN A 517 -33.46 -24.59 31.39
CA ASN A 517 -33.08 -23.91 32.62
C ASN A 517 -33.51 -24.65 33.91
N LYS A 518 -34.63 -25.39 33.84
CA LYS A 518 -35.11 -26.23 34.95
C LYS A 518 -34.19 -27.41 35.22
N LEU A 519 -33.59 -27.96 34.15
CA LEU A 519 -32.72 -29.14 34.19
C LEU A 519 -31.23 -28.79 34.40
N GLU A 520 -30.83 -27.56 34.10
CA GLU A 520 -29.51 -27.03 34.45
C GLU A 520 -29.28 -27.15 35.96
N LYS A 521 -28.06 -27.45 36.39
CA LYS A 521 -27.68 -27.53 37.81
C LYS A 521 -26.76 -26.39 38.21
N ASP A 522 -25.99 -25.85 37.27
CA ASP A 522 -25.11 -24.73 37.50
C ASP A 522 -25.91 -23.42 37.64
N ILE A 523 -25.88 -22.82 38.83
CA ILE A 523 -26.58 -21.56 39.14
C ILE A 523 -26.13 -20.42 38.23
N PHE A 524 -24.84 -20.35 37.90
CA PHE A 524 -24.32 -19.33 37.00
C PHE A 524 -24.92 -19.50 35.60
N LYS A 525 -24.95 -20.73 35.07
CA LYS A 525 -25.57 -21.03 33.78
C LYS A 525 -27.07 -20.74 33.81
N LYS A 526 -27.75 -21.02 34.93
CA LYS A 526 -29.16 -20.66 35.05
C LYS A 526 -29.44 -19.18 34.90
N GLN A 527 -28.62 -18.36 35.54
CA GLN A 527 -28.72 -16.92 35.42
C GLN A 527 -28.40 -16.44 34.00
N GLN A 528 -27.44 -17.05 33.32
CA GLN A 528 -27.14 -16.70 31.91
C GLN A 528 -28.29 -17.06 30.97
N ASN A 529 -28.89 -18.23 31.15
CA ASN A 529 -30.06 -18.64 30.37
C ASN A 529 -31.23 -17.67 30.58
N GLN A 530 -31.49 -17.29 31.83
CA GLN A 530 -32.55 -16.32 32.14
C GLN A 530 -32.28 -14.97 31.47
N LYS A 531 -31.04 -14.46 31.53
CA LYS A 531 -30.68 -13.21 30.85
C LYS A 531 -30.92 -13.25 29.34
N ILE A 532 -30.70 -14.41 28.70
CA ILE A 532 -30.99 -14.58 27.27
C ILE A 532 -32.49 -14.58 27.01
N ILE A 533 -33.27 -15.29 27.83
CA ILE A 533 -34.74 -15.27 27.72
C ILE A 533 -35.23 -13.82 27.83
N ASP A 534 -34.82 -13.11 28.87
CA ASP A 534 -35.24 -11.72 29.12
C ASP A 534 -34.77 -10.80 27.98
N PHE A 535 -33.55 -11.00 27.47
CA PHE A 535 -33.02 -10.22 26.35
C PHE A 535 -33.83 -10.33 25.06
N TYR A 536 -34.33 -11.52 24.71
CA TYR A 536 -35.11 -11.73 23.49
C TYR A 536 -36.62 -11.52 23.67
N SER A 537 -37.11 -11.38 24.91
CA SER A 537 -38.54 -11.23 25.21
C SER A 537 -38.95 -9.86 25.74
N GLU A 538 -38.03 -9.12 26.38
CA GLU A 538 -38.32 -7.83 27.02
C GLU A 538 -37.44 -6.71 26.45
N SER A 539 -38.02 -5.81 25.67
CA SER A 539 -37.27 -4.73 25.00
C SER A 539 -36.51 -3.81 25.97
N THR A 540 -37.03 -3.59 27.18
CA THR A 540 -36.34 -2.81 28.23
C THR A 540 -35.05 -3.49 28.67
N THR A 541 -35.08 -4.81 28.83
CA THR A 541 -33.91 -5.62 29.16
C THR A 541 -32.94 -5.67 27.97
N SER A 542 -33.44 -5.82 26.74
CA SER A 542 -32.61 -5.76 25.52
C SER A 542 -31.83 -4.44 25.42
N ILE A 543 -32.52 -3.31 25.58
CA ILE A 543 -31.92 -1.97 25.54
C ILE A 543 -30.81 -1.85 26.60
N LYS A 544 -31.08 -2.29 27.83
CA LYS A 544 -30.09 -2.20 28.93
C LYS A 544 -28.85 -3.02 28.63
N VAL A 545 -29.01 -4.24 28.12
CA VAL A 545 -27.90 -5.13 27.75
C VAL A 545 -27.10 -4.55 26.59
N ILE A 546 -27.77 -4.05 25.54
CA ILE A 546 -27.14 -3.39 24.38
C ILE A 546 -26.35 -2.15 24.83
N GLN A 547 -26.94 -1.29 25.65
CA GLN A 547 -26.27 -0.08 26.15
C GLN A 547 -25.04 -0.41 27.02
N ASN A 548 -25.14 -1.44 27.85
CA ASN A 548 -23.99 -1.92 28.62
C ASN A 548 -22.87 -2.41 27.70
N GLN A 549 -23.20 -3.18 26.66
CA GLN A 549 -22.21 -3.66 25.70
C GLN A 549 -21.56 -2.52 24.91
N ILE A 550 -22.34 -1.52 24.50
CA ILE A 550 -21.83 -0.29 23.88
C ILE A 550 -20.81 0.38 24.80
N SER A 551 -21.13 0.53 26.10
CA SER A 551 -20.21 1.12 27.09
C SER A 551 -18.91 0.32 27.21
N VAL A 552 -18.99 -1.02 27.26
CA VAL A 552 -17.82 -1.90 27.31
C VAL A 552 -16.92 -1.70 26.08
N ILE A 553 -17.51 -1.69 24.87
CA ILE A 553 -16.74 -1.49 23.63
C ILE A 553 -16.06 -0.11 23.62
N LYS A 554 -16.76 0.94 24.05
CA LYS A 554 -16.19 2.28 24.15
C LYS A 554 -15.00 2.33 25.11
N ASN A 555 -15.10 1.65 26.25
CA ASN A 555 -14.00 1.55 27.22
C ASN A 555 -12.81 0.74 26.66
N ASP A 556 -13.07 -0.34 25.93
CA ASP A 556 -12.03 -1.13 25.25
C ASP A 556 -11.25 -0.25 24.25
N ILE A 557 -11.95 0.54 23.43
CA ILE A 557 -11.32 1.46 22.46
C ILE A 557 -10.49 2.53 23.17
N LEU A 558 -11.00 3.09 24.27
CA LEU A 558 -10.24 4.03 25.09
C LEU A 558 -8.97 3.39 25.64
N MET A 559 -9.03 2.14 26.08
CA MET A 559 -7.87 1.42 26.57
C MET A 559 -6.86 1.14 25.45
N ILE A 560 -7.31 0.73 24.26
CA ILE A 560 -6.44 0.54 23.09
C ILE A 560 -5.70 1.84 22.76
N TYR A 561 -6.40 2.98 22.72
CA TYR A 561 -5.78 4.29 22.52
C TYR A 561 -4.74 4.63 23.59
N ARG A 562 -5.04 4.36 24.86
CA ARG A 562 -4.09 4.56 25.96
C ARG A 562 -2.85 3.68 25.81
N LEU A 563 -3.02 2.40 25.50
CA LEU A 563 -1.91 1.47 25.26
C LEU A 563 -1.05 1.94 24.08
N ARG A 564 -1.65 2.38 22.98
CA ARG A 564 -0.94 2.98 21.84
C ARG A 564 -0.06 4.15 22.28
N ASN A 565 -0.58 5.07 23.08
CA ASN A 565 0.20 6.22 23.54
C ASN A 565 1.33 5.81 24.49
N LEU A 566 1.09 4.84 25.37
CA LEU A 566 2.13 4.31 26.25
C LEU A 566 3.26 3.64 25.47
N ILE A 567 2.93 2.86 24.43
CA ILE A 567 3.91 2.24 23.53
C ILE A 567 4.73 3.30 22.79
N VAL A 568 4.07 4.28 22.15
CA VAL A 568 4.74 5.34 21.37
C VAL A 568 5.70 6.17 22.23
N HIS A 569 5.34 6.42 23.50
CA HIS A 569 6.19 7.17 24.43
C HIS A 569 7.14 6.28 25.25
N ASN A 570 7.25 4.99 24.92
CA ASN A 570 8.07 4.00 25.62
C ASN A 570 7.85 4.02 27.15
N ALA A 571 6.60 4.21 27.57
CA ALA A 571 6.19 4.23 28.97
C ALA A 571 5.96 2.81 29.50
N HIS A 572 5.99 2.62 30.82
CA HIS A 572 5.75 1.31 31.44
C HIS A 572 4.25 0.95 31.44
N PHE A 573 3.92 -0.28 31.02
CA PHE A 573 2.55 -0.84 31.07
C PHE A 573 2.58 -2.37 31.21
N ASN A 574 1.44 -2.96 31.57
CA ASN A 574 1.32 -4.39 31.81
C ASN A 574 1.19 -5.18 30.49
N ASN A 575 2.26 -5.86 30.09
CA ASN A 575 2.31 -6.66 28.87
C ASN A 575 1.39 -7.90 28.90
N ALA A 576 0.99 -8.39 30.07
CA ALA A 576 0.13 -9.58 30.17
C ALA A 576 -1.29 -9.33 29.63
N LEU A 577 -1.76 -8.09 29.66
CA LEU A 577 -3.09 -7.72 29.12
C LEU A 577 -3.05 -7.42 27.61
N LEU A 578 -1.86 -7.24 27.05
CA LEU A 578 -1.67 -6.78 25.67
C LEU A 578 -2.30 -7.73 24.64
N PRO A 579 -2.15 -9.08 24.73
CA PRO A 579 -2.77 -10.00 23.78
C PRO A 579 -4.30 -9.89 23.71
N TYR A 580 -4.95 -9.62 24.86
CA TYR A 580 -6.40 -9.44 24.91
C TYR A 580 -6.84 -8.18 24.15
N TYR A 581 -6.15 -7.06 24.37
CA TYR A 581 -6.46 -5.82 23.66
C TYR A 581 -6.05 -5.85 22.18
N VAL A 582 -5.04 -6.63 21.81
CA VAL A 582 -4.71 -6.91 20.41
C VAL A 582 -5.84 -7.67 19.73
N TRP A 583 -6.38 -8.72 20.37
CA TRP A 583 -7.53 -9.45 19.83
C TRP A 583 -8.75 -8.56 19.65
N LYS A 584 -9.03 -7.68 20.63
CA LYS A 584 -10.10 -6.68 20.54
C LYS A 584 -9.87 -5.71 19.37
N ALA A 585 -8.67 -5.13 19.27
CA ALA A 585 -8.32 -4.22 18.19
C ALA A 585 -8.47 -4.87 16.82
N LYS A 586 -7.97 -6.10 16.64
CA LYS A 586 -8.17 -6.91 15.43
C LYS A 586 -9.66 -7.04 15.09
N ASN A 587 -10.48 -7.43 16.05
CA ASN A 587 -11.91 -7.65 15.84
C ASN A 587 -12.63 -6.35 15.46
N TYR A 588 -12.39 -5.27 16.20
CA TYR A 588 -13.02 -3.97 15.96
C TYR A 588 -12.63 -3.37 14.61
N THR A 589 -11.34 -3.31 14.32
CA THR A 589 -10.83 -2.75 13.06
C THR A 589 -11.28 -3.60 11.87
N GLY A 590 -11.12 -4.92 11.94
CA GLY A 590 -11.50 -5.82 10.85
C GLY A 590 -13.00 -5.82 10.55
N SER A 591 -13.84 -5.67 11.58
CA SER A 591 -15.30 -5.59 11.42
C SER A 591 -15.72 -4.35 10.64
N ILE A 592 -15.17 -3.17 10.97
CA ILE A 592 -15.46 -1.94 10.22
C ILE A 592 -14.93 -2.05 8.79
N ILE A 593 -13.68 -2.49 8.60
CA ILE A 593 -13.09 -2.58 7.25
C ILE A 593 -13.98 -3.46 6.34
N ARG A 594 -14.43 -4.62 6.83
CA ARG A 594 -15.28 -5.52 6.05
C ARG A 594 -16.68 -4.96 5.79
N GLU A 595 -17.29 -4.24 6.75
CA GLU A 595 -18.58 -3.55 6.55
C GLU A 595 -18.45 -2.42 5.52
N LEU A 596 -17.32 -1.71 5.52
CA LEU A 596 -17.08 -0.71 4.49
C LEU A 596 -16.94 -1.41 3.13
N ILE A 597 -16.06 -2.42 2.98
CA ILE A 597 -15.87 -3.08 1.67
C ILE A 597 -17.18 -3.67 1.09
N SER A 598 -18.11 -4.14 1.93
CA SER A 598 -19.40 -4.68 1.47
C SER A 598 -20.33 -3.64 0.87
N THR A 599 -20.08 -2.34 1.08
CA THR A 599 -20.82 -1.25 0.43
C THR A 599 -20.36 -1.12 -1.02
N GLU A 600 -21.27 -1.27 -1.98
CA GLU A 600 -20.93 -1.18 -3.41
C GLU A 600 -20.53 0.26 -3.79
N ASP A 601 -19.45 0.39 -4.58
CA ASP A 601 -19.00 1.65 -5.20
C ASP A 601 -18.59 2.77 -4.22
N ILE A 602 -17.63 2.52 -3.32
CA ILE A 602 -17.16 3.53 -2.35
C ILE A 602 -16.15 4.52 -2.98
N ASP A 603 -16.23 5.77 -2.54
CA ASP A 603 -15.23 6.83 -2.59
C ASP A 603 -15.08 7.46 -1.19
N ASP A 604 -14.12 8.36 -0.95
CA ASP A 604 -13.89 8.92 0.40
C ASP A 604 -15.12 9.65 0.98
N ASN A 605 -15.95 10.31 0.17
CA ASN A 605 -17.20 10.92 0.64
C ASN A 605 -18.25 9.85 0.98
N LYS A 606 -18.27 8.74 0.22
CA LYS A 606 -19.13 7.60 0.50
C LYS A 606 -18.67 6.81 1.74
N ILE A 607 -17.38 6.81 2.10
CA ILE A 607 -16.92 6.27 3.39
C ILE A 607 -17.59 7.05 4.53
N SER A 608 -17.52 8.38 4.51
CA SER A 608 -18.17 9.21 5.53
C SER A 608 -19.67 8.91 5.65
N ASN A 609 -20.38 8.81 4.51
CA ASN A 609 -21.80 8.43 4.50
C ASN A 609 -22.05 7.01 5.03
N ALA A 610 -21.19 6.05 4.71
CA ALA A 610 -21.29 4.68 5.23
C ALA A 610 -21.11 4.65 6.76
N LEU A 611 -20.15 5.42 7.30
CA LEU A 611 -19.97 5.57 8.74
C LEU A 611 -21.20 6.20 9.41
N ILE A 612 -21.80 7.23 8.80
CA ILE A 612 -23.05 7.82 9.27
C ILE A 612 -24.19 6.79 9.24
N ASN A 613 -24.32 6.01 8.17
CA ASN A 613 -25.34 4.96 8.06
C ASN A 613 -25.19 3.87 9.14
N ILE A 614 -23.96 3.48 9.48
CA ILE A 614 -23.70 2.56 10.59
C ILE A 614 -24.26 3.14 11.91
N TYR A 615 -24.01 4.42 12.16
CA TYR A 615 -24.55 5.11 13.34
C TYR A 615 -26.09 5.19 13.31
N LEU A 616 -26.67 5.57 12.18
CA LEU A 616 -28.11 5.72 12.02
C LEU A 616 -28.85 4.40 12.22
N ARG A 617 -28.37 3.29 11.65
CA ARG A 617 -28.93 1.95 11.87
C ARG A 617 -28.99 1.59 13.35
N LYS A 618 -27.97 1.97 14.12
CA LYS A 618 -27.95 1.76 15.58
C LYS A 618 -28.99 2.62 16.28
N GLU A 619 -29.10 3.90 15.95
CA GLU A 619 -30.12 4.79 16.54
C GLU A 619 -31.55 4.36 16.19
N GLU A 620 -31.80 3.95 14.95
CA GLU A 620 -33.08 3.40 14.47
C GLU A 620 -33.48 2.17 15.28
N LEU A 621 -32.59 1.18 15.41
CA LEU A 621 -32.86 -0.01 16.21
C LEU A 621 -33.20 0.33 17.68
N LEU A 622 -32.44 1.24 18.29
CA LEU A 622 -32.69 1.63 19.67
C LEU A 622 -34.03 2.37 19.84
N LEU A 623 -34.48 3.10 18.83
CA LEU A 623 -35.81 3.72 18.82
C LEU A 623 -36.91 2.67 18.63
N ASP A 624 -36.73 1.72 17.72
CA ASP A 624 -37.70 0.65 17.49
C ASP A 624 -37.86 -0.27 18.69
N LEU A 625 -36.76 -0.59 19.39
CA LEU A 625 -36.82 -1.33 20.65
C LEU A 625 -37.58 -0.56 21.73
N LYS A 626 -37.42 0.77 21.81
CA LYS A 626 -38.21 1.60 22.74
C LYS A 626 -39.70 1.60 22.39
N ASN A 627 -40.01 1.50 21.10
CA ASN A 627 -41.39 1.48 20.59
C ASN A 627 -41.99 0.06 20.57
N ASN A 628 -41.24 -0.98 20.95
CA ASN A 628 -41.62 -2.40 20.86
C ASN A 628 -42.04 -2.82 19.44
N THR A 629 -41.42 -2.26 18.40
CA THR A 629 -41.75 -2.53 16.99
C THR A 629 -40.82 -3.53 16.31
N VAL A 630 -39.80 -4.00 17.03
CA VAL A 630 -38.73 -4.86 16.47
C VAL A 630 -38.75 -6.27 17.05
N ASP A 631 -38.53 -7.24 16.16
CA ASP A 631 -38.26 -8.64 16.49
C ASP A 631 -36.76 -8.90 16.35
N LEU A 632 -36.07 -9.13 17.46
CA LEU A 632 -34.62 -9.36 17.50
C LEU A 632 -34.17 -10.62 16.72
N PHE A 633 -35.08 -11.54 16.40
CA PHE A 633 -34.75 -12.71 15.57
C PHE A 633 -34.72 -12.41 14.06
N LYS A 634 -35.12 -11.21 13.64
CA LYS A 634 -35.14 -10.77 12.22
C LYS A 634 -34.02 -9.80 11.87
N ILE A 635 -33.20 -9.42 12.84
CA ILE A 635 -32.01 -8.57 12.69
C ILE A 635 -30.81 -9.45 12.40
#